data_AF-A0AA45WVY8-F1
#
_entry.id   AF-A0AA45WVY8-F1
#
_cell.length_a   1.000
_cell.length_b   1.000
_cell.length_c   1.000
_cell.angle_alpha   90.00
_cell.angle_beta   90.00
_cell.angle_gamma   90.00
#
_symmetry.space_group_name_H-M   'P 1'
#
loop_
_entity.id
_entity.type
_entity.pdbx_description
1 polymer ?
#
loop_
_entity_poly.entity_id
_entity_poly.type
_entity_poly.pdbx_seq_one_letter_code
_entity_poly.pdbx_strand_id
1 'polypeptide(L)'
;MEVLSVHTFFQSVTPKHDYTLSIILENGKEIEYSMEQLLNQLRFSSLKDMDVWMQLDVFPTHLEWNKGVYLVTLNIEEIIPDYTRS
;
A
#
# COMPACT_ATOMS: atom_id res chain seq x y z
N MET A 1 -3.23 -4.51 -32.37
CA MET A 1 -3.11 -3.55 -31.25
C MET A 1 -2.89 -4.40 -30.02
N GLU A 2 -1.65 -4.48 -29.53
CA GLU A 2 -1.37 -5.17 -28.26
C GLU A 2 -2.00 -4.35 -27.14
N VAL A 3 -2.93 -4.99 -26.43
CA VAL A 3 -3.44 -4.47 -25.17
C VAL A 3 -2.30 -4.69 -24.17
N LEU A 4 -1.46 -3.67 -23.97
CA LEU A 4 -0.49 -3.69 -22.89
C LEU A 4 -1.28 -3.72 -21.59
N SER A 5 -1.45 -4.91 -21.02
CA SER A 5 -1.83 -5.05 -19.61
C SER A 5 -0.73 -4.38 -18.81
N VAL A 6 -0.94 -3.12 -18.42
CA VAL A 6 0.00 -2.39 -17.58
C VAL A 6 -0.12 -3.01 -16.19
N HIS A 7 0.64 -4.08 -15.95
CA HIS A 7 0.87 -4.58 -14.61
C HIS A 7 1.50 -3.42 -13.83
N THR A 8 0.70 -2.83 -12.95
CA THR A 8 1.13 -1.72 -12.12
C THR A 8 1.78 -2.33 -10.89
N PHE A 9 3.02 -1.93 -10.61
CA PHE A 9 3.80 -2.39 -9.47
C PHE A 9 4.29 -1.21 -8.65
N PHE A 10 4.50 -1.43 -7.36
CA PHE A 10 5.19 -0.49 -6.49
C PHE A 10 6.66 -0.41 -6.88
N GLN A 11 7.14 0.80 -7.14
CA GLN A 11 8.57 1.09 -7.23
C GLN A 11 9.12 1.42 -5.84
N SER A 12 8.43 2.28 -5.10
CA SER A 12 8.75 2.61 -3.71
C SER A 12 7.52 3.10 -2.98
N VAL A 13 7.41 2.79 -1.69
CA VAL A 13 6.38 3.32 -0.81
C VAL A 13 7.01 3.81 0.47
N THR A 14 6.63 5.02 0.90
CA THR A 14 7.11 5.64 2.14
C THR A 14 5.93 5.95 3.06
N PRO A 15 5.87 5.35 4.27
CA PRO A 15 4.86 5.72 5.27
C PRO A 15 5.18 7.09 5.88
N LYS A 16 4.15 7.92 6.07
CA LYS A 16 4.24 9.25 6.71
C LYS A 16 3.60 9.25 8.10
N HIS A 17 3.95 10.23 8.93
CA HIS A 17 3.48 10.33 10.32
C HIS A 17 1.98 10.60 10.49
N ASP A 18 1.27 10.91 9.40
CA ASP A 18 -0.17 11.14 9.34
C ASP A 18 -0.95 9.92 8.83
N TYR A 19 -0.32 8.74 8.79
CA TYR A 19 -0.87 7.51 8.22
C TYR A 19 -1.19 7.60 6.72
N THR A 20 -0.51 8.49 6.00
CA THR A 20 -0.52 8.54 4.54
C THR A 20 0.64 7.73 3.97
N LEU A 21 0.39 6.95 2.92
CA LEU A 21 1.41 6.33 2.09
C LEU A 21 1.74 7.24 0.91
N SER A 22 3.01 7.59 0.76
CA SER A 22 3.54 8.18 -0.47
C SER A 22 4.06 7.07 -1.36
N ILE A 23 3.41 6.87 -2.50
CA ILE A 23 3.59 5.73 -3.39
C ILE A 23 4.14 6.24 -4.72
N ILE A 24 5.23 5.64 -5.17
CA ILE A 24 5.75 5.79 -6.52
C ILE A 24 5.60 4.44 -7.21
N LEU A 25 4.92 4.43 -8.35
CA LEU A 25 4.72 3.25 -9.18
C LEU A 25 5.84 3.13 -10.23
N GLU A 26 6.06 1.93 -10.77
CA GLU A 26 7.12 1.70 -11.77
C GLU A 26 6.95 2.52 -13.06
N ASN A 27 5.74 2.99 -13.36
CA ASN A 27 5.48 3.90 -14.48
C ASN A 27 5.79 5.37 -14.16
N GLY A 28 6.35 5.66 -12.98
CA GLY A 28 6.67 7.01 -12.49
C GLY A 28 5.47 7.78 -11.93
N LYS A 29 4.27 7.18 -11.87
CA LYS A 29 3.09 7.83 -11.27
C LYS A 29 3.23 7.88 -9.75
N GLU A 30 3.02 9.05 -9.20
CA GLU A 30 3.00 9.31 -7.76
C GLU A 30 1.55 9.33 -7.24
N ILE A 31 1.33 8.72 -6.08
CA ILE A 31 0.03 8.61 -5.43
C ILE A 31 0.22 8.83 -3.93
N GLU A 32 -0.69 9.59 -3.33
CA GLU A 32 -0.82 9.70 -1.88
C GLU A 32 -2.09 8.93 -1.46
N TYR A 33 -1.93 7.96 -0.56
CA TYR A 33 -3.03 7.11 -0.12
C TYR A 33 -3.18 7.16 1.40
N SER A 34 -4.31 7.70 1.87
CA SER A 34 -4.60 7.78 3.30
C SER A 34 -5.14 6.46 3.83
N MET A 35 -4.53 5.94 4.90
CA MET A 35 -4.97 4.72 5.57
C MET A 35 -6.02 4.96 6.67
N GLU A 36 -6.38 6.21 6.99
CA GLU A 36 -7.18 6.55 8.18
C GLU A 36 -8.48 5.73 8.29
N GLN A 37 -9.19 5.53 7.19
CA GLN A 37 -10.43 4.73 7.18
C GLN A 37 -10.15 3.24 7.40
N LEU A 38 -9.07 2.71 6.84
CA LEU A 38 -8.68 1.31 6.95
C LEU A 38 -8.23 0.96 8.37
N LEU A 39 -7.57 1.89 9.07
CA LEU A 39 -7.14 1.70 10.46
C LEU A 39 -8.29 1.32 11.42
N ASN A 40 -9.54 1.63 11.08
CA ASN A 40 -10.70 1.24 11.89
C ASN A 40 -11.15 -0.21 11.68
N GLN A 41 -10.64 -0.89 10.65
CA GLN A 41 -10.89 -2.31 10.45
C GLN A 41 -9.94 -3.14 11.30
N LEU A 42 -10.43 -4.27 11.82
CA LEU A 42 -9.64 -5.15 12.69
C LEU A 42 -8.32 -5.59 12.04
N ARG A 43 -8.31 -5.82 10.72
CA ARG A 43 -7.09 -6.19 9.96
C ARG A 43 -5.98 -5.15 10.04
N PHE A 44 -6.28 -3.86 10.22
CA PHE A 44 -5.27 -2.80 10.21
C PHE A 44 -5.10 -2.12 11.57
N SER A 45 -5.79 -2.58 12.61
CA SER A 45 -5.80 -1.88 13.90
C SER A 45 -4.44 -1.86 14.59
N SER A 46 -3.55 -2.83 14.33
CA SER A 46 -2.16 -2.84 14.79
C SER A 46 -1.33 -1.70 14.20
N LEU A 47 -1.70 -1.17 13.03
CA LEU A 47 -1.00 -0.06 12.38
C LEU A 47 -1.29 1.30 13.03
N LYS A 48 -2.18 1.36 14.04
CA LYS A 48 -2.37 2.57 14.88
C LYS A 48 -1.17 2.83 15.80
N ASP A 49 -0.29 1.85 15.96
CA ASP A 49 1.00 2.05 16.59
C ASP A 49 1.96 2.62 15.54
N MET A 50 2.49 3.83 15.81
CA MET A 50 3.37 4.54 14.89
C MET A 50 4.69 3.77 14.65
N ASP A 51 5.20 3.06 15.65
CA ASP A 51 6.43 2.29 15.49
C ASP A 51 6.21 1.09 14.57
N VAL A 52 5.02 0.49 14.61
CA VAL A 52 4.62 -0.57 13.66
C VAL A 52 4.42 0.02 12.27
N TRP A 53 3.67 1.11 12.16
CA TRP A 53 3.35 1.78 10.90
C TRP A 53 4.58 2.16 10.07
N MET A 54 5.62 2.69 10.72
CA MET A 54 6.84 3.12 10.04
C MET A 54 7.73 1.96 9.56
N GLN A 55 7.47 0.73 10.02
CA GLN A 55 8.22 -0.48 9.65
C GLN A 55 7.49 -1.21 8.51
N LEU A 56 7.50 -0.59 7.33
CA LEU A 56 6.85 -1.09 6.13
C LEU A 56 7.86 -1.81 5.21
N ASP A 57 7.54 -3.05 4.85
CA ASP A 57 8.22 -3.79 3.78
C ASP A 57 7.43 -3.65 2.47
N VAL A 58 8.15 -3.30 1.40
CA VAL A 58 7.55 -3.02 0.08
C VAL A 58 7.90 -4.14 -0.89
N PHE A 59 6.88 -4.80 -1.42
CA PHE A 59 6.99 -5.79 -2.49
C PHE A 59 6.33 -5.24 -3.76
N PRO A 60 6.60 -5.80 -4.96
CA PRO A 60 6.05 -5.25 -6.20
C PRO A 60 4.53 -5.14 -6.24
N THR A 61 3.81 -6.08 -5.61
CA THR A 61 2.34 -6.19 -5.69
C THR A 61 1.61 -5.91 -4.38
N HIS A 62 2.34 -5.79 -3.27
CA HIS A 62 1.75 -5.66 -1.95
C HIS A 62 2.72 -5.01 -0.96
N LEU A 63 2.15 -4.55 0.15
CA LEU A 63 2.85 -3.98 1.27
C LEU A 63 2.67 -4.89 2.48
N GLU A 64 3.71 -5.01 3.31
CA GLU A 64 3.66 -5.82 4.52
C GLU A 64 4.13 -5.04 5.74
N TRP A 65 3.43 -5.21 6.85
CA TRP A 65 3.87 -4.81 8.19
C TRP A 65 4.01 -6.07 9.04
N ASN A 66 5.25 -6.46 9.31
CA ASN A 66 5.62 -7.71 10.00
C ASN A 66 5.99 -7.52 11.48
N LYS A 67 6.07 -6.28 11.98
CA LYS A 67 6.47 -5.95 13.35
C LYS A 67 5.32 -5.76 14.34
N GLY A 68 4.08 -5.83 13.86
CA GLY A 68 2.88 -5.74 14.69
C GLY A 68 2.55 -7.04 15.41
N VAL A 69 1.42 -7.04 16.12
CA VAL A 69 0.87 -8.23 16.81
C VAL A 69 0.57 -9.38 15.82
N TYR A 70 0.23 -9.03 14.58
CA TYR A 70 -0.02 -9.95 13.48
C TYR A 70 0.44 -9.32 12.17
N LEU A 71 0.74 -10.17 11.18
CA LEU A 71 1.08 -9.74 9.83
C LEU A 71 -0.10 -8.98 9.22
N VAL A 72 0.18 -7.76 8.76
CA VAL A 72 -0.78 -6.97 7.98
C VAL A 72 -0.24 -6.85 6.57
N THR A 73 -1.04 -7.25 5.59
CA THR A 73 -0.75 -7.05 4.17
C THR A 73 -1.69 -6.00 3.60
N LEU A 74 -1.30 -5.29 2.53
CA LEU A 74 -2.18 -4.45 1.71
C LEU A 74 -1.80 -4.63 0.24
N ASN A 75 -2.73 -5.13 -0.57
CA ASN A 75 -2.46 -5.38 -1.99
C ASN A 75 -2.59 -4.09 -2.80
N ILE A 76 -1.82 -3.97 -3.89
CA ILE A 76 -1.90 -2.81 -4.78
C ILE A 76 -3.30 -2.60 -5.38
N GLU A 77 -4.04 -3.69 -5.59
CA GLU A 77 -5.43 -3.67 -6.08
C GLU A 77 -6.41 -3.04 -5.09
N GLU A 78 -6.11 -3.06 -3.79
CA GLU A 78 -6.92 -2.42 -2.74
C GLU A 78 -6.71 -0.88 -2.73
N ILE A 79 -5.59 -0.41 -3.29
CA ILE A 79 -5.25 1.01 -3.42
C ILE A 79 -5.73 1.55 -4.78
N ILE A 80 -5.57 0.75 -5.84
CA ILE A 80 -5.83 1.15 -7.22
C ILE A 80 -6.76 0.11 -7.88
N PRO A 81 -8.08 0.21 -7.64
CA PRO A 81 -9.05 -0.80 -8.09
C PRO A 81 -9.30 -0.83 -9.62
N ASP A 82 -8.89 0.21 -10.36
CA ASP A 82 -9.29 0.42 -11.77
C ASP A 82 -8.39 -0.24 -12.84
N TYR A 83 -7.34 -0.99 -12.48
CA TYR A 83 -6.42 -1.57 -13.49
C TYR A 83 -6.74 -3.02 -13.89
N THR A 84 -7.78 -3.63 -13.32
CA THR A 84 -8.18 -5.03 -13.58
C THR A 84 -9.48 -5.18 -14.38
N ARG A 85 -10.09 -4.07 -14.84
CA ARG A 85 -11.26 -4.09 -15.75
C ARG A 85 -10.93 -3.37 -17.06
N SER A 86 -10.34 -4.10 -17.99
CA SER A 86 -10.39 -3.80 -19.44
C SER A 86 -10.72 -5.07 -20.19
#